data_AF-Q7SXQ8-F1
#
_entry.id   AF-Q7SXQ8-F1
#
_cell.length_a   1.000
_cell.length_b   1.000
_cell.length_c   1.000
_cell.angle_alpha   90.00
_cell.angle_beta   90.00
_cell.angle_gamma   90.00
#
_symmetry.space_group_name_H-M   'P 1'
#
loop_
_entity.id
_entity.type
_entity.pdbx_description
1 polymer ?
#
loop_
_entity_poly.entity_id
_entity_poly.type
_entity_poly.pdbx_seq_one_letter_code
_entity_poly.pdbx_strand_id
1 'polypeptide(L)'
;QLHFHWGACDERGSEHTVAGTMYPAELHLVHWNTKYPSFGDAASKPDGLAVVGVFLKIGAENANLQRVLDAFSSIQAKGKQTTFAGFDPASLLPGCLDYWTYDGSLTTPP
;
A
#
# COMPACT_ATOMS: atom_id res chain seq x y z
N GLN A 1 6.20 0.21 6.45
CA GLN A 1 6.45 -0.47 5.15
C GLN A 1 5.40 0.00 4.16
N LEU A 2 5.53 -0.34 2.87
CA LEU A 2 4.44 -0.21 1.91
C LEU A 2 4.38 -1.42 0.98
N HIS A 3 3.20 -1.71 0.45
CA HIS A 3 2.98 -2.75 -0.55
C HIS A 3 1.76 -2.43 -1.43
N PHE A 4 1.62 -3.13 -2.54
CA PHE A 4 0.51 -2.97 -3.47
C PHE A 4 -0.23 -4.30 -3.64
N HIS A 5 -1.53 -4.20 -3.87
CA HIS A 5 -2.36 -5.26 -4.43
C HIS A 5 -2.80 -4.85 -5.83
N TRP A 6 -2.78 -5.77 -6.78
CA TRP A 6 -3.17 -5.50 -8.16
C TRP A 6 -3.80 -6.75 -8.80
N GLY A 7 -4.60 -6.54 -9.84
CA GLY A 7 -5.27 -7.60 -10.57
C GLY A 7 -4.55 -8.00 -11.86
N ALA A 8 -5.15 -8.94 -12.59
CA ALA A 8 -4.63 -9.41 -13.87
C ALA A 8 -4.92 -8.47 -15.06
N CYS A 9 -5.81 -7.49 -14.87
CA CYS A 9 -6.24 -6.54 -15.89
C CYS A 9 -6.65 -5.21 -15.23
N ASP A 10 -6.75 -4.15 -16.03
CA ASP A 10 -6.93 -2.78 -15.53
C ASP A 10 -8.32 -2.52 -14.93
N GLU A 11 -9.29 -3.40 -15.12
CA GLU A 11 -10.64 -3.25 -14.59
C GLU A 11 -10.80 -3.73 -13.13
N ARG A 12 -9.79 -4.39 -12.54
CA ARG A 12 -9.87 -4.94 -11.19
C ARG A 12 -8.50 -5.08 -10.52
N GLY A 13 -8.47 -5.08 -9.19
CA GLY A 13 -7.26 -5.40 -8.43
C GLY A 13 -7.14 -4.76 -7.06
N SER A 14 -7.87 -3.68 -6.79
CA SER A 14 -8.03 -3.15 -5.44
C SER A 14 -8.74 -4.15 -4.54
N GLU A 15 -8.43 -4.12 -3.26
CA GLU A 15 -9.11 -4.94 -2.26
C GLU A 15 -10.42 -4.26 -1.84
N HIS A 16 -10.38 -2.96 -1.58
CA HIS A 16 -11.58 -2.17 -1.31
C HIS A 16 -12.33 -1.85 -2.61
N THR A 17 -13.63 -1.57 -2.45
CA THR A 17 -14.51 -1.08 -3.52
C THR A 17 -15.30 0.12 -3.04
N VAL A 18 -15.61 1.04 -3.96
CA VAL A 18 -16.45 2.21 -3.67
C VAL A 18 -17.72 2.10 -4.52
N ALA A 19 -18.87 1.94 -3.86
CA ALA A 19 -20.16 1.72 -4.54
C ALA A 19 -20.11 0.58 -5.59
N GLY A 20 -19.41 -0.52 -5.27
CA GLY A 20 -19.23 -1.67 -6.17
C GLY A 20 -18.19 -1.49 -7.27
N THR A 21 -17.56 -0.32 -7.37
CA THR A 21 -16.47 -0.06 -8.32
C THR A 21 -15.14 -0.53 -7.75
N MET A 22 -14.42 -1.35 -8.50
CA MET A 22 -13.02 -1.74 -8.24
C MET A 22 -12.06 -0.81 -8.99
N TYR A 23 -10.83 -0.74 -8.49
CA TYR A 23 -9.72 -0.05 -9.13
C TYR A 23 -8.64 -1.06 -9.57
N PRO A 24 -7.78 -0.73 -10.56
CA PRO A 24 -6.72 -1.63 -11.03
C PRO A 24 -5.76 -2.12 -9.95
N ALA A 25 -5.47 -1.27 -8.96
CA ALA A 25 -4.57 -1.60 -7.86
C ALA A 25 -4.85 -0.73 -6.62
N GLU A 26 -4.29 -1.15 -5.49
CA GLU A 26 -4.38 -0.45 -4.23
C GLU A 26 -3.04 -0.48 -3.49
N LEU A 27 -2.57 0.69 -3.06
CA LEU A 27 -1.38 0.89 -2.24
C LEU A 27 -1.77 0.88 -0.77
N HIS A 28 -1.02 0.12 0.05
CA HIS A 28 -1.10 0.15 1.50
C HIS A 28 0.20 0.71 2.11
N LEU A 29 0.09 1.81 2.85
CA LEU A 29 1.15 2.34 3.71
C LEU A 29 0.89 1.90 5.14
N VAL A 30 1.68 0.95 5.65
CA VAL A 30 1.44 0.32 6.96
C VAL A 30 2.26 0.98 8.05
N HIS A 31 1.55 1.47 9.06
CA HIS A 31 2.07 2.09 10.28
C HIS A 31 1.65 1.27 11.50
N TRP A 32 2.38 1.43 12.59
CA TRP A 32 2.08 0.80 13.86
C TRP A 32 2.18 1.83 14.99
N ASN A 33 1.39 1.62 16.03
CA ASN A 33 1.24 2.55 17.14
C ASN A 33 2.45 2.42 18.09
N THR A 34 3.25 3.48 18.17
CA THR A 34 4.51 3.51 18.95
C THR A 34 4.31 3.51 20.47
N LYS A 35 3.07 3.50 20.95
CA LYS A 35 2.78 3.20 22.37
C LYS A 35 3.11 1.75 22.73
N TYR A 36 3.19 0.86 21.72
CA TYR A 36 3.64 -0.50 21.87
C TYR A 36 5.16 -0.58 21.61
N PRO A 37 5.87 -1.61 22.09
CA PRO A 37 7.33 -1.67 21.94
C PRO A 37 7.78 -2.24 20.58
N SER A 38 6.92 -2.96 19.87
CA SER A 38 7.23 -3.52 18.56
C SER A 38 6.01 -3.61 17.66
N PHE A 39 6.24 -3.79 16.35
CA PHE A 39 5.18 -4.09 15.39
C PHE A 39 4.40 -5.34 15.79
N GLY A 40 5.08 -6.40 16.27
CA GLY A 40 4.43 -7.65 16.68
C GLY A 40 3.50 -7.45 17.87
N ASP A 41 3.94 -6.68 18.87
CA ASP A 41 3.10 -6.34 20.02
C ASP A 41 1.91 -5.50 19.60
N ALA A 42 2.13 -4.51 18.73
CA ALA A 42 1.07 -3.67 18.21
C ALA A 42 0.04 -4.48 17.40
N ALA A 43 0.47 -5.38 16.51
CA ALA A 43 -0.42 -6.19 15.68
C ALA A 43 -1.42 -7.05 16.49
N SER A 44 -1.13 -7.33 17.76
CA SER A 44 -2.04 -8.03 18.68
C SER A 44 -3.10 -7.14 19.33
N LYS A 45 -3.17 -5.86 18.98
CA LYS A 45 -3.96 -4.83 19.68
C LYS A 45 -4.99 -4.20 18.75
N PRO A 46 -6.19 -3.87 19.24
CA PRO A 46 -7.25 -3.28 18.42
C PRO A 46 -6.85 -1.99 17.69
N ASP A 47 -6.03 -1.15 18.33
CA ASP A 47 -5.55 0.12 17.77
C ASP A 47 -4.03 0.10 17.49
N GLY A 48 -3.53 -1.10 17.21
CA GLY A 48 -2.12 -1.37 17.01
C GLY A 48 -1.59 -0.90 15.68
N LEU A 49 -2.39 -0.99 14.63
CA LEU A 49 -1.98 -0.71 13.25
C LEU A 49 -2.88 0.36 12.64
N ALA A 50 -2.29 1.17 11.77
CA ALA A 50 -2.99 2.09 10.89
C ALA A 50 -2.48 1.90 9.47
N VAL A 51 -3.39 1.62 8.53
CA VAL A 51 -3.06 1.46 7.12
C VAL A 51 -3.69 2.60 6.35
N VAL A 52 -2.88 3.36 5.60
CA VAL A 52 -3.39 4.32 4.62
C VAL A 52 -3.51 3.60 3.29
N GLY A 53 -4.75 3.38 2.85
CA GLY A 53 -5.10 2.81 1.56
C GLY A 53 -5.23 3.91 0.50
N VAL A 54 -4.61 3.70 -0.67
CA VAL A 54 -4.71 4.61 -1.83
C VAL A 54 -5.04 3.81 -3.07
N PHE A 55 -6.17 4.12 -3.71
CA PHE A 55 -6.53 3.51 -5.00
C PHE A 55 -5.64 4.04 -6.12
N LEU A 56 -5.23 3.16 -7.04
CA LEU A 56 -4.55 3.52 -8.28
C LEU A 56 -5.54 3.46 -9.44
N LYS A 57 -5.48 4.43 -10.35
CA LYS A 57 -6.30 4.50 -11.56
C LYS A 57 -5.41 4.68 -12.78
N ILE A 58 -5.77 4.03 -13.89
CA ILE A 58 -5.09 4.23 -15.18
C ILE A 58 -5.27 5.67 -15.67
N GLY A 59 -4.17 6.26 -16.12
CA GLY A 59 -4.12 7.65 -16.58
C GLY A 59 -2.72 8.04 -17.02
N ALA A 60 -2.37 9.30 -16.81
CA ALA A 60 -1.01 9.79 -17.07
C ALA A 60 0.02 9.08 -16.18
N GLU A 61 1.25 8.99 -16.69
CA GLU A 61 2.37 8.43 -15.95
C GLU A 61 2.62 9.19 -14.63
N ASN A 62 2.93 8.44 -13.58
CA ASN A 62 3.34 8.98 -12.29
C ASN A 62 4.84 8.75 -12.08
N ALA A 63 5.63 9.82 -12.22
CA ALA A 63 7.09 9.76 -12.08
C ALA A 63 7.57 9.31 -10.68
N ASN A 64 6.78 9.55 -9.62
CA ASN A 64 7.12 9.07 -8.27
C ASN A 64 6.93 7.56 -8.15
N LEU A 65 5.84 7.04 -8.75
CA LEU A 65 5.62 5.59 -8.84
C LEU A 65 6.68 4.92 -9.73
N GLN A 66 7.08 5.56 -10.84
CA GLN A 66 8.09 5.03 -11.74
C GLN A 66 9.41 4.69 -11.02
N ARG A 67 9.83 5.50 -10.04
CA ARG A 67 11.03 5.20 -9.23
C ARG A 67 10.92 3.88 -8.46
N VAL A 68 9.72 3.50 -8.01
CA VAL A 68 9.47 2.21 -7.37
C VAL A 68 9.53 1.09 -8.40
N LEU A 69 8.92 1.30 -9.57
CA LEU A 69 8.87 0.31 -10.65
C LEU A 69 10.26 0.04 -11.26
N ASP A 70 11.15 1.03 -11.32
CA ASP A 70 12.51 0.86 -11.83
C ASP A 70 13.30 -0.19 -11.01
N ALA A 71 13.01 -0.32 -9.72
CA ALA A 71 13.62 -1.31 -8.84
C ALA A 71 13.11 -2.75 -9.09
N PHE A 72 11.97 -2.94 -9.76
CA PHE A 72 11.33 -4.26 -9.92
C PHE A 72 12.20 -5.24 -10.72
N SER A 73 12.99 -4.71 -11.66
CA SER A 73 13.97 -5.48 -12.44
C SER A 73 14.94 -6.29 -11.55
N SER A 74 15.24 -5.79 -10.35
CA SER A 74 16.16 -6.43 -9.39
C SER A 74 15.48 -7.45 -8.45
N ILE A 75 14.15 -7.52 -8.43
CA ILE A 75 13.37 -8.31 -7.46
C ILE A 75 12.29 -9.21 -8.10
N GLN A 76 12.47 -9.61 -9.35
CA GLN A 76 11.46 -10.36 -10.12
C GLN A 76 11.06 -11.72 -9.52
N ALA A 77 11.95 -12.36 -8.76
CA ALA A 77 11.70 -13.67 -8.17
C ALA A 77 11.50 -13.58 -6.65
N LYS A 78 10.66 -14.47 -6.11
CA LYS A 78 10.39 -14.56 -4.66
C LYS A 78 11.70 -14.67 -3.86
N GLY A 79 11.79 -13.87 -2.79
CA GLY A 79 12.95 -13.85 -1.89
C GLY A 79 14.11 -12.97 -2.36
N LYS A 80 14.05 -12.40 -3.57
CA LYS A 80 15.00 -11.37 -3.99
C LYS A 80 14.71 -10.06 -3.25
N GLN A 81 15.79 -9.36 -2.94
CA GLN A 81 15.78 -8.07 -2.25
C GLN A 81 16.80 -7.16 -2.91
N THR A 82 16.55 -5.86 -2.86
CA THR A 82 17.49 -4.82 -3.32
C THR A 82 17.46 -3.66 -2.34
N THR A 83 18.51 -2.83 -2.34
CA THR A 83 18.52 -1.59 -1.57
C THR A 83 17.68 -0.54 -2.27
N PHE A 84 16.71 0.02 -1.56
CA PHE A 84 15.87 1.10 -2.04
C PHE A 84 15.90 2.25 -1.01
N ALA A 85 16.72 3.26 -1.28
CA ALA A 85 16.99 4.36 -0.37
C ALA A 85 16.65 5.72 -1.01
N GLY A 86 16.45 6.75 -0.19
CA GLY A 86 16.17 8.11 -0.68
C GLY A 86 14.78 8.26 -1.32
N PHE A 87 13.82 7.43 -0.92
CA PHE A 87 12.44 7.49 -1.39
C PHE A 87 11.52 8.02 -0.30
N ASP A 88 10.71 9.02 -0.62
CA ASP A 88 9.67 9.54 0.25
C ASP A 88 8.30 8.93 -0.15
N PRO A 89 7.71 8.05 0.65
CA PRO A 89 6.41 7.46 0.35
C PRO A 89 5.25 8.47 0.27
N ALA A 90 5.37 9.62 0.92
CA ALA A 90 4.34 10.66 0.85
C ALA A 90 4.19 11.22 -0.57
N SER A 91 5.23 11.09 -1.40
CA SER A 91 5.19 11.47 -2.83
C SER A 91 4.21 10.64 -3.67
N LEU A 92 3.70 9.53 -3.14
CA LEU A 92 2.66 8.70 -3.76
C LEU A 92 1.24 9.08 -3.33
N LEU A 93 1.09 10.00 -2.39
CA LEU A 93 -0.24 10.44 -1.95
C LEU A 93 -0.90 11.34 -3.00
N PRO A 94 -2.24 11.25 -3.14
CA PRO A 94 -3.00 12.17 -3.97
C PRO A 94 -2.97 13.59 -3.40
N GLY A 95 -3.28 14.59 -4.23
CA GLY A 95 -3.35 15.98 -3.79
C GLY A 95 -4.50 16.28 -2.81
N CYS A 96 -5.59 15.52 -2.87
CA CYS A 96 -6.68 15.58 -1.90
C CYS A 96 -6.52 14.44 -0.89
N LEU A 97 -6.60 14.76 0.40
CA LEU A 97 -6.40 13.81 1.50
C LEU A 97 -7.71 13.46 2.23
N ASP A 98 -8.87 13.77 1.64
CA ASP A 98 -10.16 13.30 2.16
C ASP A 98 -10.18 11.77 2.19
N TYR A 99 -10.72 11.20 3.28
CA TYR A 99 -10.63 9.77 3.52
C TYR A 99 -11.89 9.20 4.17
N TRP A 100 -12.08 7.89 4.00
CA TRP A 100 -12.95 7.07 4.84
C TRP A 100 -12.10 6.27 5.83
N THR A 101 -12.67 5.95 6.99
CA THR A 101 -12.01 5.12 7.99
C THR A 101 -12.98 4.12 8.59
N TYR A 102 -12.49 2.93 8.90
CA TYR A 102 -13.21 1.90 9.62
C TYR A 102 -12.19 0.93 10.25
N ASP A 103 -12.61 0.25 11.31
CA ASP A 103 -11.76 -0.77 11.95
C ASP A 103 -11.79 -2.07 11.13
N GLY A 104 -10.62 -2.67 10.89
CA GLY A 104 -10.47 -3.84 10.04
C GLY A 104 -9.41 -4.83 10.52
N SER A 105 -8.94 -5.68 9.61
CA SER A 105 -7.84 -6.61 9.82
C SER A 105 -6.75 -6.43 8.75
N LEU A 106 -5.63 -7.11 8.91
CA LEU A 106 -4.73 -7.34 7.78
C LEU A 106 -5.44 -8.17 6.72
N THR A 107 -5.19 -7.86 5.45
CA THR A 107 -5.79 -8.56 4.30
C THR A 107 -4.97 -9.78 3.85
N THR A 108 -3.80 -9.97 4.45
CA THR A 108 -2.96 -11.17 4.29
C THR A 108 -2.94 -11.99 5.57
N PRO A 109 -2.84 -13.34 5.49
CA PRO A 109 -2.74 -14.19 6.67
C PRO A 109 -1.59 -13.80 7.63
N PRO A 110 -1.77 -13.95 8.95
CA PRO A 110 -0.72 -13.77 9.95
C PRO A 110 0.32 -14.90 9.94
#